data_AF-D4Q9K7-F1
#
_entry.id   AF-D4Q9K7-F1
#
_cell.length_a   1.000
_cell.length_b   1.000
_cell.length_c   1.000
_cell.angle_alpha   90.00
_cell.angle_beta   90.00
_cell.angle_gamma   90.00
#
_symmetry.space_group_name_H-M   'P 1'
#
loop_
_entity.id
_entity.type
_entity.pdbx_description
1 polymer ?
#
loop_
_entity_poly.entity_id
_entity_poly.type
_entity_poly.pdbx_seq_one_letter_code
_entity_poly.pdbx_strand_id
1 'polypeptide(L)'
;SGTSLWTRGVDMVEASNILGLDVMVGHWEFTYREDEVLSNVALFKGDFIGQNVRVKEDSLFGDEYGKLVERYDGSGLYNEDTGHAFRPYVIKNVGGARICIIGQAFPRTGNANPQEFFPDWSFGLREDDMISLVEDIRANEKPDAIVLLSHNGMDVDIKMAQRVPGLNAVFG
;
A
#
# COMPACT_ATOMS: atom_id res chain seq x y z
N SER A 1 -20.11 3.26 3.60
CA SER A 1 -21.51 3.75 3.45
C SER A 1 -22.41 2.58 3.08
N GLY A 2 -23.74 2.73 3.05
CA GLY A 2 -24.61 1.67 2.52
C GLY A 2 -24.35 1.37 1.04
N THR A 3 -23.97 2.38 0.27
CA THR A 3 -23.60 2.24 -1.15
C THR A 3 -22.34 1.39 -1.32
N SER A 4 -21.28 1.60 -0.52
CA SER A 4 -20.06 0.80 -0.67
C SER A 4 -20.23 -0.67 -0.27
N LEU A 5 -21.24 -1.00 0.54
CA LEU A 5 -21.62 -2.41 0.76
C LEU A 5 -22.24 -3.03 -0.51
N TRP A 6 -23.12 -2.30 -1.20
CA TRP A 6 -23.82 -2.78 -2.39
C TRP A 6 -22.94 -2.84 -3.64
N THR A 7 -22.01 -1.90 -3.79
CA THR A 7 -21.09 -1.80 -4.93
C THR A 7 -19.75 -2.50 -4.69
N ARG A 8 -19.56 -3.09 -3.51
CA ARG A 8 -18.29 -3.69 -3.09
C ARG A 8 -17.11 -2.70 -3.17
N GLY A 9 -17.37 -1.44 -2.84
CA GLY A 9 -16.37 -0.36 -2.77
C GLY A 9 -16.15 0.42 -4.08
N VAL A 10 -16.70 -0.04 -5.20
CA VAL A 10 -16.49 0.59 -6.53
C VAL A 10 -16.98 2.05 -6.56
N ASP A 11 -18.07 2.38 -5.85
CA ASP A 11 -18.58 3.75 -5.76
C ASP A 11 -17.56 4.72 -5.13
N MET A 12 -16.80 4.25 -4.14
CA MET A 12 -15.75 5.02 -3.49
C MET A 12 -14.52 5.17 -4.39
N VAL A 13 -14.21 4.16 -5.20
CA VAL A 13 -13.16 4.26 -6.24
C VAL A 13 -13.54 5.29 -7.30
N GLU A 14 -14.79 5.26 -7.78
CA GLU A 14 -15.30 6.26 -8.72
C GLU A 14 -15.27 7.67 -8.15
N ALA A 15 -15.72 7.85 -6.90
CA ALA A 15 -15.64 9.14 -6.23
C ALA A 15 -14.19 9.64 -6.10
N SER A 16 -13.27 8.75 -5.73
CA SER A 16 -11.83 9.05 -5.63
C SER A 16 -11.24 9.47 -6.97
N ASN A 17 -11.63 8.79 -8.05
CA ASN A 17 -11.23 9.11 -9.42
C ASN A 17 -11.77 10.47 -9.89
N ILE A 18 -13.00 10.83 -9.51
CA ILE A 18 -13.62 12.13 -9.83
C ILE A 18 -12.92 13.26 -9.08
N LEU A 19 -12.56 13.03 -7.81
CA LEU A 19 -11.80 13.99 -7.01
C LEU A 19 -10.34 14.13 -7.45
N GLY A 20 -9.84 13.19 -8.25
CA GLY A 20 -8.47 13.19 -8.74
C GLY A 20 -7.46 12.84 -7.65
N LEU A 21 -7.77 11.84 -6.80
CA LEU A 21 -6.81 11.36 -5.81
C LEU A 21 -5.58 10.74 -6.51
N ASP A 22 -4.40 11.27 -6.20
CA ASP A 22 -3.14 10.85 -6.81
C ASP A 22 -2.57 9.56 -6.21
N VAL A 23 -2.66 9.39 -4.88
CA VAL A 23 -2.00 8.31 -4.13
C VAL A 23 -2.87 7.92 -2.94
N MET A 24 -2.97 6.61 -2.68
CA MET A 24 -3.68 6.08 -1.51
C MET A 24 -2.99 4.85 -0.90
N VAL A 25 -3.31 4.57 0.36
CA VAL A 25 -2.91 3.38 1.12
C VAL A 25 -4.16 2.68 1.67
N GLY A 26 -4.04 1.42 2.10
CA GLY A 26 -5.18 0.63 2.54
C GLY A 26 -5.28 0.37 4.05
N HIS A 27 -6.52 0.18 4.52
CA HIS A 27 -6.85 -0.44 5.80
C HIS A 27 -8.20 -1.14 5.74
N TRP A 28 -9.29 -0.36 5.64
CA TRP A 28 -10.65 -0.91 5.56
C TRP A 28 -10.95 -1.47 4.17
N GLU A 29 -10.18 -1.08 3.16
CA GLU A 29 -10.22 -1.65 1.82
C GLU A 29 -10.01 -3.17 1.90
N PHE A 30 -9.17 -3.67 2.81
CA PHE A 30 -8.91 -5.09 3.05
C PHE A 30 -10.04 -5.83 3.79
N THR A 31 -11.20 -5.19 3.99
CA THR A 31 -12.42 -5.89 4.45
C THR A 31 -13.28 -6.41 3.30
N TYR A 32 -12.97 -6.00 2.07
CA TYR A 32 -13.39 -6.72 0.87
C TYR A 32 -12.49 -7.93 0.65
N ARG A 33 -12.99 -8.91 -0.11
CA ARG A 33 -12.16 -10.07 -0.49
C ARG A 33 -11.02 -9.63 -1.39
N GLU A 34 -9.93 -10.36 -1.34
CA GLU A 34 -8.68 -10.05 -2.03
C GLU A 34 -8.89 -9.74 -3.52
N ASP A 35 -9.71 -10.53 -4.21
CA ASP A 35 -10.07 -10.31 -5.62
C ASP A 35 -10.83 -9.00 -5.86
N GLU A 36 -11.71 -8.62 -4.93
CA GLU A 36 -12.43 -7.35 -4.96
C GLU A 36 -11.49 -6.16 -4.70
N VAL A 37 -10.52 -6.31 -3.79
CA VAL A 37 -9.48 -5.29 -3.56
C VAL A 37 -8.66 -5.10 -4.83
N LEU A 38 -8.20 -6.18 -5.46
CA LEU A 38 -7.43 -6.11 -6.70
C LEU A 38 -8.24 -5.49 -7.84
N SER A 39 -9.51 -5.86 -7.97
CA SER A 39 -10.41 -5.22 -8.93
C SER A 39 -10.56 -3.71 -8.67
N ASN A 40 -10.74 -3.31 -7.42
CA ASN A 40 -10.87 -1.89 -7.04
C ASN A 40 -9.58 -1.10 -7.30
N VAL A 41 -8.42 -1.69 -6.99
CA VAL A 41 -7.10 -1.10 -7.28
C VAL A 41 -6.90 -0.94 -8.78
N ALA A 42 -7.29 -1.92 -9.59
CA ALA A 42 -7.21 -1.84 -11.05
C ALA A 42 -8.12 -0.74 -11.65
N LEU A 43 -9.24 -0.43 -10.99
CA LEU A 43 -10.16 0.64 -11.38
C LEU A 43 -9.72 2.03 -10.87
N PHE A 44 -8.83 2.09 -9.88
CA PHE A 44 -8.33 3.34 -9.33
C PHE A 44 -7.32 3.99 -10.28
N LYS A 45 -7.50 5.27 -10.57
CA LYS A 45 -6.63 6.01 -11.52
C LYS A 45 -5.35 6.56 -10.88
N GLY A 46 -5.32 6.64 -9.55
CA GLY A 46 -4.13 7.01 -8.80
C GLY A 46 -3.25 5.81 -8.49
N ASP A 47 -2.22 6.02 -7.67
CA ASP A 47 -1.32 4.97 -7.22
C ASP A 47 -1.78 4.40 -5.87
N PHE A 48 -2.20 3.13 -5.84
CA PHE A 48 -2.36 2.38 -4.59
C PHE A 48 -1.00 1.81 -4.17
N ILE A 49 -0.48 2.24 -3.02
CA ILE A 49 0.86 1.90 -2.55
C ILE A 49 0.84 1.28 -1.15
N GLY A 50 1.85 0.48 -0.83
CA GLY A 50 1.95 -0.18 0.48
C GLY A 50 3.21 -1.01 0.63
N GLN A 51 4.26 -0.41 1.20
CA GLN A 51 5.54 -1.09 1.44
C GLN A 51 5.40 -2.28 2.39
N ASN A 52 4.40 -2.24 3.27
CA ASN A 52 4.23 -3.24 4.31
C ASN A 52 3.24 -4.36 4.01
N VAL A 53 2.59 -4.32 2.85
CA VAL A 53 1.73 -5.40 2.38
C VAL A 53 2.58 -6.40 1.61
N ARG A 54 2.80 -7.58 2.21
CA ARG A 54 3.63 -8.63 1.61
C ARG A 54 2.81 -9.86 1.29
N VAL A 55 3.08 -10.44 0.14
CA VAL A 55 2.59 -11.78 -0.20
C VAL A 55 3.25 -12.78 0.75
N LYS A 56 2.47 -13.69 1.32
CA LYS A 56 2.97 -14.77 2.16
C LYS A 56 3.81 -15.72 1.31
N GLU A 57 4.88 -16.25 1.90
CA GLU A 57 5.79 -17.16 1.21
C GLU A 57 5.05 -18.40 0.67
N ASP A 58 4.16 -18.99 1.47
CA ASP A 58 3.33 -20.13 1.09
C ASP A 58 2.49 -19.87 -0.17
N SER A 59 2.01 -18.63 -0.35
CA SER A 59 1.19 -18.22 -1.49
C SER A 59 2.01 -18.07 -2.77
N LEU A 60 3.32 -17.81 -2.67
CA LEU A 60 4.22 -17.69 -3.81
C LEU A 60 4.63 -19.05 -4.39
N PHE A 61 4.50 -20.14 -3.63
CA PHE A 61 4.88 -21.48 -4.10
C PHE A 61 3.83 -22.16 -4.98
N GLY A 62 2.58 -21.67 -4.98
CA GLY A 62 1.46 -22.29 -5.71
C GLY A 62 0.99 -21.47 -6.91
N ASP A 63 0.35 -22.14 -7.87
CA ASP A 63 -0.15 -21.48 -9.09
C ASP A 63 -1.41 -20.61 -8.85
N GLU A 64 -2.13 -20.83 -7.75
CA GLU A 64 -3.43 -20.18 -7.52
C GLU A 64 -3.30 -18.66 -7.35
N TYR A 65 -2.30 -18.21 -6.59
CA TYR A 65 -2.06 -16.78 -6.39
C TYR A 65 -1.60 -16.10 -7.69
N GLY A 66 -0.70 -16.74 -8.44
CA GLY A 66 -0.28 -16.28 -9.76
C GLY A 66 -1.46 -16.08 -10.71
N LYS A 67 -2.36 -17.06 -10.80
CA LYS A 67 -3.59 -16.95 -11.61
C LYS A 67 -4.53 -15.86 -11.11
N LEU A 68 -4.61 -15.62 -9.80
CA LEU A 68 -5.42 -14.54 -9.25
C LEU A 68 -4.91 -13.18 -9.74
N VAL A 69 -3.61 -12.90 -9.59
CA VAL A 69 -3.03 -11.60 -9.97
C VAL A 69 -3.01 -11.40 -11.49
N GLU A 70 -2.85 -12.47 -12.29
CA GLU A 70 -2.97 -12.42 -13.74
C GLU A 70 -4.33 -11.91 -14.23
N ARG A 71 -5.42 -12.18 -13.50
CA ARG A 71 -6.76 -11.65 -13.83
C ARG A 71 -6.87 -10.14 -13.68
N TYR A 72 -5.94 -9.52 -12.95
CA TYR A 72 -5.92 -8.09 -12.63
C TYR A 72 -4.63 -7.42 -13.11
N ASP A 73 -4.12 -7.85 -14.27
CA ASP A 73 -2.93 -7.30 -14.94
C ASP A 73 -1.67 -7.28 -14.05
N GLY A 74 -1.52 -8.27 -13.17
CA GLY A 74 -0.40 -8.39 -12.22
C GLY A 74 -0.54 -7.55 -10.95
N SER A 75 -1.65 -6.83 -10.79
CA SER A 75 -1.96 -6.12 -9.54
C SER A 75 -2.01 -7.12 -8.38
N GLY A 76 -1.27 -6.84 -7.31
CA GLY A 76 -1.14 -7.75 -6.16
C GLY A 76 0.18 -8.51 -6.10
N LEU A 77 1.02 -8.48 -7.13
CA LEU A 77 2.38 -9.02 -7.08
C LEU A 77 3.35 -8.04 -7.72
N TYR A 78 3.68 -6.97 -6.99
CA TYR A 78 4.58 -5.94 -7.49
C TYR A 78 6.02 -6.44 -7.65
N ASN A 79 6.52 -7.21 -6.69
CA ASN A 79 7.87 -7.76 -6.74
C ASN A 79 7.94 -9.05 -5.94
N GLU A 80 8.18 -10.16 -6.66
CA GLU A 80 8.25 -11.50 -6.08
C GLU A 80 9.46 -11.69 -5.16
N ASP A 81 10.65 -11.23 -5.57
CA ASP A 81 11.91 -11.38 -4.81
C ASP A 81 11.83 -10.77 -3.40
N THR A 82 11.12 -9.64 -3.29
CA THR A 82 10.93 -8.92 -2.03
C THR A 82 9.54 -9.19 -1.42
N GLY A 83 8.70 -9.97 -2.09
CA GLY A 83 7.34 -10.30 -1.67
C GLY A 83 6.40 -9.10 -1.58
N HIS A 84 6.68 -7.96 -2.23
CA HIS A 84 5.76 -6.82 -2.20
C HIS A 84 4.50 -7.10 -3.02
N ALA A 85 3.33 -7.00 -2.39
CA ALA A 85 2.06 -7.11 -3.10
C ALA A 85 1.76 -5.86 -3.93
N PHE A 86 2.01 -4.68 -3.34
CA PHE A 86 1.82 -3.38 -3.97
C PHE A 86 3.14 -2.62 -4.05
N ARG A 87 3.20 -1.62 -4.94
CA ARG A 87 4.38 -0.76 -5.06
C ARG A 87 4.66 -0.08 -3.70
N PRO A 88 5.91 -0.07 -3.21
CA PRO A 88 6.22 0.49 -1.90
C PRO A 88 6.14 2.02 -1.84
N TYR A 89 6.50 2.70 -2.94
CA TYR A 89 6.52 4.15 -3.01
C TYR A 89 6.32 4.65 -4.45
N VAL A 90 6.02 5.94 -4.60
CA VAL A 90 6.01 6.65 -5.88
C VAL A 90 6.75 7.98 -5.78
N ILE A 91 7.28 8.47 -6.90
CA ILE A 91 7.87 9.81 -6.97
C ILE A 91 6.99 10.69 -7.84
N LYS A 92 6.60 11.85 -7.31
CA LYS A 92 5.77 12.84 -7.99
C LYS A 92 6.52 14.17 -8.08
N ASN A 93 6.33 14.88 -9.18
CA ASN A 93 6.84 16.25 -9.34
C ASN A 93 5.76 17.24 -8.90
N VAL A 94 5.99 17.94 -7.79
CA VAL A 94 5.04 18.90 -7.21
C VAL A 94 5.71 20.25 -7.09
N GLY A 95 5.20 21.25 -7.80
CA GLY A 95 5.78 22.60 -7.78
C GLY A 95 7.25 22.69 -8.20
N GLY A 96 7.72 21.74 -9.03
CA GLY A 96 9.11 21.62 -9.45
C GLY A 96 10.03 20.82 -8.51
N ALA A 97 9.51 20.33 -7.37
CA ALA A 97 10.23 19.44 -6.46
C ALA A 97 9.86 17.97 -6.70
N ARG A 98 10.83 17.06 -6.62
CA ARG A 98 10.67 15.61 -6.65
C ARG A 98 10.35 15.11 -5.25
N ILE A 99 9.09 14.73 -5.02
CA ILE A 99 8.62 14.21 -3.74
C ILE A 99 8.46 12.70 -3.86
N CYS A 100 9.20 11.94 -3.05
CA CYS A 100 8.98 10.51 -2.87
C CYS A 100 7.91 10.30 -1.80
N ILE A 101 6.90 9.48 -2.10
CA ILE A 101 5.78 9.16 -1.23
C ILE A 101 5.82 7.66 -0.98
N ILE A 102 6.20 7.25 0.23
CA ILE A 102 6.20 5.86 0.69
C ILE A 102 4.83 5.54 1.27
N GLY A 103 4.27 4.39 0.89
CA GLY A 103 2.96 3.94 1.36
C GLY A 103 3.07 3.00 2.56
N GLN A 104 2.24 3.21 3.57
CA GLN A 104 2.14 2.34 4.74
C GLN A 104 0.66 2.06 5.03
N ALA A 105 0.23 0.83 4.71
CA ALA A 105 -1.09 0.33 5.07
C ALA A 105 -1.18 0.08 6.59
N PHE A 106 -2.39 -0.08 7.13
CA PHE A 106 -2.54 -0.35 8.56
C PHE A 106 -1.84 -1.67 8.94
N PRO A 107 -0.85 -1.64 9.85
CA PRO A 107 0.04 -2.77 10.10
C PRO A 107 -0.65 -3.92 10.83
N ARG A 108 -1.80 -3.66 11.48
CA ARG A 108 -2.57 -4.66 12.24
C ARG A 108 -3.82 -5.14 11.53
N THR A 109 -3.93 -4.95 10.21
CA THR A 109 -5.07 -5.41 9.41
C THR A 109 -5.39 -6.89 9.65
N GLY A 110 -4.37 -7.76 9.68
CA GLY A 110 -4.56 -9.20 9.94
C GLY A 110 -5.00 -9.58 11.36
N ASN A 111 -4.96 -8.64 12.30
CA ASN A 111 -5.48 -8.81 13.66
C ASN A 111 -6.87 -8.16 13.83
N ALA A 112 -7.15 -7.11 13.05
CA ALA A 112 -8.38 -6.34 13.13
C ALA A 112 -9.52 -6.92 12.28
N ASN A 113 -9.18 -7.69 11.24
CA ASN A 113 -10.13 -8.21 10.26
C ASN A 113 -9.97 -9.73 10.04
N PRO A 114 -11.01 -10.43 9.58
CA PRO A 114 -10.92 -11.85 9.23
C PRO A 114 -9.86 -12.11 8.16
N GLN A 115 -8.93 -13.02 8.45
CA GLN A 115 -7.83 -13.34 7.52
C GLN A 115 -8.30 -14.03 6.24
N GLU A 116 -9.51 -14.61 6.23
CA GLU A 116 -10.13 -15.18 5.03
C GLU A 116 -10.39 -14.16 3.91
N PHE A 117 -10.37 -12.85 4.22
CA PHE A 117 -10.52 -11.80 3.21
C PHE A 117 -9.24 -11.53 2.43
N PHE A 118 -8.08 -11.84 3.00
CA PHE A 118 -6.75 -11.63 2.42
C PHE A 118 -5.86 -12.84 2.74
N PRO A 119 -6.20 -14.03 2.22
CA PRO A 119 -5.51 -15.26 2.57
C PRO A 119 -4.03 -15.20 2.21
N ASP A 120 -3.65 -14.44 1.18
CA ASP A 120 -2.31 -14.44 0.62
C ASP A 120 -1.45 -13.25 1.08
N TRP A 121 -2.01 -12.29 1.84
CA TRP A 121 -1.28 -11.11 2.31
C TRP A 121 -0.98 -11.12 3.81
N SER A 122 0.18 -10.54 4.13
CA SER A 122 0.63 -10.24 5.48
C SER A 122 0.89 -8.75 5.65
N PHE A 123 0.59 -8.25 6.84
CA PHE A 123 0.72 -6.84 7.22
C PHE A 123 1.64 -6.74 8.43
N GLY A 124 2.37 -5.64 8.52
CA GLY A 124 3.25 -5.40 9.67
C GLY A 124 3.77 -3.97 9.69
N LEU A 125 4.39 -3.57 10.81
CA LEU A 125 5.00 -2.25 10.90
C LEU A 125 6.26 -2.16 10.03
N ARG A 126 7.06 -3.24 10.03
CA ARG A 126 8.27 -3.43 9.20
C ARG A 126 9.22 -2.24 9.30
N GLU A 127 9.56 -1.87 10.53
CA GLU A 127 10.40 -0.70 10.82
C GLU A 127 11.80 -0.83 10.18
N ASP A 128 12.44 -1.99 10.29
CA ASP A 128 13.76 -2.25 9.68
C ASP A 128 13.69 -2.16 8.14
N ASP A 129 12.68 -2.78 7.52
CA ASP A 129 12.47 -2.69 6.05
C ASP A 129 12.25 -1.24 5.61
N MET A 130 11.50 -0.45 6.38
CA MET A 130 11.26 0.97 6.12
C MET A 130 12.56 1.78 6.21
N ILE A 131 13.42 1.51 7.20
CA ILE A 131 14.74 2.15 7.33
C ILE A 131 15.57 1.87 6.08
N SER A 132 15.70 0.60 5.71
CA SER A 132 16.48 0.20 4.52
C SER A 132 15.91 0.81 3.23
N LEU A 133 14.58 0.87 3.10
CA LEU A 133 13.92 1.50 1.95
C LEU A 133 14.22 2.99 1.87
N VAL A 134 14.15 3.72 2.99
CA VAL A 134 14.47 5.15 3.02
C VAL A 134 15.95 5.39 2.70
N GLU A 135 16.86 4.55 3.20
CA GLU A 135 18.29 4.63 2.87
C GLU A 135 18.54 4.43 1.36
N ASP A 136 17.91 3.42 0.76
CA ASP A 136 17.99 3.12 -0.67
C ASP A 136 17.46 4.29 -1.53
N ILE A 137 16.27 4.80 -1.21
CA ILE A 137 15.66 5.95 -1.91
C ILE A 137 16.59 7.18 -1.84
N ARG A 138 17.22 7.45 -0.69
CA ARG A 138 18.14 8.58 -0.56
C ARG A 138 19.41 8.39 -1.37
N ALA A 139 19.92 7.16 -1.44
CA ALA A 139 21.15 6.85 -2.19
C ALA A 139 20.93 6.87 -3.70
N ASN A 140 19.82 6.29 -4.17
CA ASN A 140 19.58 5.97 -5.57
C ASN A 140 18.62 6.95 -6.25
N GLU A 141 17.46 7.21 -5.63
CA GLU A 141 16.43 8.08 -6.23
C GLU A 141 16.71 9.56 -6.03
N LYS A 142 17.32 9.94 -4.90
CA LYS A 142 17.69 11.32 -4.53
C LYS A 142 16.54 12.33 -4.71
N PRO A 143 15.34 12.09 -4.11
CA PRO A 143 14.26 13.06 -4.14
C PRO A 143 14.58 14.28 -3.25
N ASP A 144 13.88 15.39 -3.46
CA ASP A 144 14.00 16.59 -2.62
C ASP A 144 13.41 16.37 -1.22
N ALA A 145 12.40 15.50 -1.12
CA ALA A 145 11.83 15.06 0.15
C ALA A 145 11.24 13.64 0.05
N ILE A 146 11.22 12.95 1.19
CA ILE A 146 10.59 11.65 1.40
C ILE A 146 9.48 11.81 2.41
N VAL A 147 8.27 11.47 2.00
CA VAL A 147 7.04 11.59 2.78
C VAL A 147 6.48 10.19 3.00
N LEU A 148 6.03 9.91 4.23
CA LEU A 148 5.28 8.71 4.53
C LEU A 148 3.78 9.01 4.46
N LEU A 149 3.06 8.40 3.52
CA LEU A 149 1.61 8.32 3.54
C LEU A 149 1.22 7.08 4.34
N SER A 150 0.65 7.28 5.51
CA SER A 150 0.47 6.27 6.53
C SER A 150 -0.99 6.03 6.87
N HIS A 151 -1.27 4.80 7.30
CA HIS A 151 -2.50 4.45 7.98
C HIS A 151 -2.21 3.74 9.31
N ASN A 152 -1.04 3.96 9.93
CA ASN A 152 -0.68 3.32 11.20
C ASN A 152 -1.54 3.78 12.38
N GLY A 153 -1.95 5.05 12.35
CA GLY A 153 -2.50 5.79 13.49
C GLY A 153 -1.43 6.66 14.16
N MET A 154 -1.86 7.84 14.63
CA MET A 154 -0.99 8.96 15.01
C MET A 154 0.15 8.60 15.99
N ASP A 155 -0.12 7.86 17.06
CA ASP A 155 0.91 7.52 18.05
C ASP A 155 2.03 6.65 17.47
N VAL A 156 1.67 5.73 16.57
CA VAL A 156 2.62 4.86 15.87
C VAL A 156 3.39 5.66 14.84
N ASP A 157 2.75 6.59 14.14
CA ASP A 157 3.42 7.49 13.19
C ASP A 157 4.45 8.40 13.85
N ILE A 158 4.14 8.94 15.03
CA ILE A 158 5.11 9.71 15.83
C ILE A 158 6.32 8.84 16.17
N LYS A 159 6.12 7.58 16.52
CA LYS A 159 7.22 6.65 16.81
C LYS A 159 8.02 6.28 15.58
N MET A 160 7.35 6.02 14.45
CA MET A 160 8.00 5.72 13.18
C MET A 160 8.85 6.91 12.71
N ALA A 161 8.33 8.14 12.78
CA ALA A 161 9.08 9.35 12.43
C ALA A 161 10.32 9.57 13.32
N GLN A 162 10.27 9.16 14.60
CA GLN A 162 11.42 9.22 15.52
C GLN A 162 12.50 8.17 15.23
N ARG A 163 12.13 7.06 14.59
CA ARG A 163 12.98 5.87 14.47
C ARG A 163 13.49 5.60 13.07
N VAL A 164 12.84 6.16 12.05
CA VAL A 164 13.23 6.02 10.64
C VAL A 164 13.92 7.30 10.17
N PRO A 165 15.27 7.34 10.12
CA PRO A 165 15.99 8.55 9.73
C PRO A 165 15.79 8.85 8.23
N GLY A 166 15.47 10.10 7.91
CA GLY A 166 15.35 10.56 6.51
C GLY A 166 13.92 10.75 6.02
N LEU A 167 12.90 10.38 6.81
CA LEU A 167 11.53 10.85 6.57
C LEU A 167 11.44 12.36 6.87
N ASN A 168 10.88 13.12 5.93
CA ASN A 168 10.69 14.56 6.06
C ASN A 168 9.31 14.93 6.63
N ALA A 169 8.29 14.13 6.33
CA ALA A 169 6.93 14.32 6.83
C ALA A 169 6.17 12.99 6.89
N VAL A 170 5.14 12.93 7.73
CA VAL A 170 4.18 11.82 7.79
C VAL A 170 2.77 12.39 7.66
N PHE A 171 1.99 11.80 6.75
CA PHE A 171 0.56 12.06 6.56
C PHE A 171 -0.17 10.79 6.98
N GLY A 172 -0.71 10.79 8.21
CA GLY A 172 -1.48 9.69 8.78
C GLY A 172 -2.98 9.86 8.65
#